data_AF-A8P0L1-F1
#
_entry.id   AF-A8P0L1-F1
#
_cell.length_a   1.000
_cell.length_b   1.000
_cell.length_c   1.000
_cell.angle_alpha   90.00
_cell.angle_beta   90.00
_cell.angle_gamma   90.00
#
_symmetry.space_group_name_H-M   'P 1'
#
loop_
_entity.id
_entity.type
_entity.pdbx_description
1 polymer ?
#
loop_
_entity_poly.entity_id
_entity_poly.type
_entity_poly.pdbx_seq_one_letter_code
_entity_poly.pdbx_strand_id
1 'polypeptide(L)' 'MAKAPLSPQAQRLKTIIVALPILVASSVVFYKREFQGEPRRTLPNLSEDGAEKAHASIIPTPSERKSS' A
#
# COMPACT_ATOMS: atom_id res chain seq x y z
N MET A 1 -1.58 -38.86 4.14
CA MET A 1 -0.40 -39.49 3.51
C MET A 1 0.78 -38.52 3.65
N ALA A 2 1.89 -38.95 4.28
CA ALA A 2 3.06 -38.09 4.46
C ALA A 2 3.72 -37.81 3.11
N LYS A 3 3.87 -36.53 2.75
CA LYS A 3 4.51 -36.11 1.51
C LYS A 3 6.01 -36.40 1.61
N ALA A 4 6.56 -37.15 0.65
CA ALA A 4 7.99 -37.42 0.60
C ALA A 4 8.78 -36.10 0.60
N PRO A 5 9.85 -35.98 1.41
CA PRO A 5 10.65 -34.76 1.48
C PRO A 5 11.27 -34.45 0.11
N LEU A 6 11.14 -33.21 -0.34
CA LEU A 6 11.73 -32.73 -1.58
C LEU A 6 13.25 -32.72 -1.47
N SER A 7 13.97 -33.06 -2.55
CA SER A 7 15.41 -32.90 -2.59
C SER A 7 15.80 -31.42 -2.37
N PRO A 8 16.97 -31.12 -1.79
CA PRO A 8 17.39 -29.74 -1.55
C PRO A 8 17.40 -28.86 -2.81
N GLN A 9 17.70 -29.45 -3.97
CA GLN A 9 17.64 -28.76 -5.26
C GLN A 9 16.20 -28.44 -5.67
N ALA A 10 15.26 -29.37 -5.49
CA ALA A 10 13.84 -29.14 -5.78
C ALA A 10 13.24 -28.06 -4.87
N GLN A 11 13.70 -27.97 -3.62
CA GLN A 11 13.28 -26.92 -2.70
C GLN A 11 13.76 -25.53 -3.16
N ARG A 12 15.01 -25.41 -3.60
CA ARG A 12 15.55 -24.16 -4.19
C ARG A 12 14.80 -23.77 -5.46
N LEU A 13 14.52 -24.73 -6.34
CA LEU A 13 13.76 -24.48 -7.57
C LEU A 13 12.36 -23.97 -7.27
N LYS A 14 11.68 -24.55 -6.27
CA LYS A 14 10.38 -24.07 -5.81
C LYS A 14 10.45 -22.61 -5.32
N THR A 15 11.48 -22.26 -4.56
CA THR A 15 11.70 -20.86 -4.13
C THR A 15 11.88 -19.94 -5.33
N ILE A 16 12.68 -20.33 -6.32
CA ILE A 16 12.91 -19.53 -7.53
C ILE A 16 11.60 -19.34 -8.31
N ILE A 17 10.83 -20.41 -8.51
CA ILE A 17 9.54 -20.36 -9.24
C ILE A 17 8.55 -19.40 -8.56
N VAL A 18 8.58 -19.30 -7.22
CA VAL A 18 7.69 -18.39 -6.46
C VAL A 18 8.24 -16.96 -6.38
N ALA A 19 9.55 -16.79 -6.21
CA ALA A 19 10.16 -15.48 -6.01
C ALA A 19 10.34 -14.71 -7.33
N LEU A 20 10.68 -15.40 -8.41
CA LEU A 20 10.98 -14.78 -9.71
C LEU A 20 9.81 -13.95 -10.25
N PRO A 21 8.54 -14.43 -10.25
CA PRO A 21 7.41 -13.64 -10.73
C PRO A 21 7.17 -12.35 -9.94
N ILE A 22 7.35 -12.41 -8.61
CA ILE A 22 7.19 -11.24 -7.73
C ILE A 22 8.25 -10.19 -8.06
N LEU A 23 9.50 -10.63 -8.25
CA LEU A 23 10.62 -9.76 -8.58
C LEU A 23 10.47 -9.14 -9.97
N VAL A 24 9.97 -9.90 -10.95
CA VAL A 24 9.67 -9.39 -12.29
C VAL A 24 8.54 -8.36 -12.23
N ALA A 25 7.45 -8.66 -11.53
CA ALA A 25 6.32 -7.75 -11.41
C ALA A 25 6.72 -6.41 -10.76
N SER A 26 7.49 -6.45 -9.66
CA SER A 26 7.97 -5.24 -8.99
C SER A 26 8.94 -4.45 -9.89
N SER A 27 9.86 -5.15 -10.58
CA SER A 27 10.82 -4.53 -11.50
C SER A 27 10.12 -3.80 -12.65
N VAL A 28 9.06 -4.39 -13.21
CA VAL A 28 8.24 -3.75 -14.27
C VAL A 28 7.55 -2.49 -13.74
N VAL A 29 6.98 -2.54 -12.53
CA VAL A 29 6.33 -1.37 -11.91
C VAL A 29 7.34 -0.25 -11.67
N PHE A 30 8.52 -0.58 -11.14
CA PHE A 30 9.58 0.42 -10.95
C PHE A 30 10.09 0.98 -12.28
N TYR A 31 10.24 0.14 -13.31
CA TYR A 31 10.64 0.61 -14.64
C TYR A 31 9.63 1.61 -15.22
N LYS A 32 8.33 1.32 -15.12
CA LYS A 32 7.28 2.25 -15.57
C LYS A 32 7.27 3.56 -14.78
N ARG A 33 7.46 3.50 -13.45
CA ARG A 33 7.40 4.71 -12.60
C ARG A 33 8.66 5.56 -12.67
N GLU A 34 9.83 4.95 -12.66
CA GLU A 34 11.10 5.66 -12.57
C GLU A 34 11.64 6.05 -13.94
N PHE A 35 11.59 5.13 -14.92
CA PHE A 35 12.16 5.38 -16.24
C PHE A 35 11.17 5.96 -17.24
N GLN A 36 9.89 5.59 -17.17
CA GLN A 36 8.87 6.13 -18.10
C GLN A 36 8.18 7.39 -17.57
N GLY A 37 8.50 7.83 -16.35
CA GLY A 37 7.98 9.07 -15.78
C GLY A 37 6.46 9.08 -15.57
N GLU A 38 5.82 7.91 -15.49
CA GLU A 38 4.38 7.81 -15.21
C GLU A 38 4.06 8.59 -13.91
N PRO A 39 3.04 9.45 -13.92
CA PRO A 39 2.75 10.34 -12.79
C PRO A 39 2.57 9.51 -11.52
N ARG A 40 3.51 9.64 -10.58
CA ARG A 40 3.39 9.09 -9.24
C ARG A 40 2.15 9.74 -8.61
N ARG A 41 1.24 8.94 -8.07
CA ARG A 41 0.19 9.47 -7.18
C ARG A 41 0.90 10.19 -6.04
N THR A 42 0.85 11.52 -6.05
CA THR A 42 1.21 12.34 -4.90
C THR A 42 0.20 11.99 -3.82
N LEU A 43 0.68 11.36 -2.74
CA LEU A 43 -0.12 11.31 -1.53
C LEU A 43 -0.33 12.77 -1.12
N PRO A 44 -1.57 13.20 -0.82
CA PRO A 44 -1.77 14.52 -0.26
C PRO A 44 -0.92 14.59 1.00
N ASN A 45 0.01 15.55 1.04
CA ASN A 45 0.77 15.81 2.25
C ASN A 45 -0.25 16.06 3.36
N LEU A 46 -0.28 15.19 4.37
CA LEU A 46 -0.97 15.41 5.64
C LEU A 46 -0.24 16.47 6.49
N SER A 47 0.60 17.29 5.86
CA SER A 47 1.15 18.48 6.46
C SER A 47 0.07 19.56 6.43
N GLU A 48 -0.50 19.76 7.62
CA GLU A 48 -1.11 21.00 8.09
C GLU A 48 -2.58 21.26 7.74
N ASP A 49 -3.08 20.92 6.54
CA ASP A 49 -4.50 21.19 6.21
C ASP A 49 -5.49 20.07 6.61
N GLY A 50 -4.99 18.85 6.87
CA GLY A 50 -5.82 17.68 7.18
C GLY A 50 -6.19 17.51 8.66
N ALA A 51 -5.42 18.11 9.56
CA ALA A 51 -5.64 18.01 11.00
C ALA A 51 -6.80 18.91 11.48
N GLU A 52 -6.99 20.06 10.83
CA GLU A 52 -8.05 21.02 11.21
C GLU A 52 -9.45 20.46 10.87
N LYS A 53 -9.62 19.83 9.70
CA LYS A 53 -10.91 19.26 9.28
C LYS A 53 -11.30 18.00 10.05
N ALA A 54 -10.33 17.24 10.57
CA ALA A 54 -10.61 16.10 11.43
C ALA A 54 -11.08 16.54 12.83
N HIS A 55 -10.51 17.61 13.39
CA HIS A 55 -10.93 18.15 14.70
C HIS A 55 -12.27 18.89 14.66
N ALA A 56 -12.60 19.58 13.57
CA ALA A 56 -13.90 20.26 13.40
C ALA A 56 -15.09 19.29 13.29
N SER A 57 -14.85 18.04 12.89
CA SER A 57 -15.88 16.99 12.80
C SER A 57 -16.20 16.35 14.17
N ILE A 58 -15.28 16.44 15.13
CA ILE A 58 -15.39 15.72 16.42
C ILE A 58 -16.02 16.59 17.53
N ILE A 59 -16.06 17.92 17.36
CA ILE A 59 -16.71 18.82 18.32
C ILE A 59 -18.11 19.18 17.79
N PRO A 60 -19.21 18.62 18.34
CA PRO A 60 -20.53 19.15 18.06
C PRO A 60 -20.61 20.57 18.62
N THR A 61 -20.76 21.57 17.74
CA THR A 61 -20.99 22.95 18.11
C THR A 61 -22.34 23.07 18.85
N PRO A 62 -22.40 23.70 20.04
CA PRO A 62 -23.65 23.87 20.77
C PRO A 62 -24.42 25.06 20.19
N SER A 63 -24.96 24.92 18.98
CA SER A 63 -25.70 25.99 18.27
C SER A 63 -27.20 25.74 18.16
N GLU A 64 -27.78 24.82 18.94
CA GLU A 64 -29.22 24.51 18.87
C GLU A 64 -29.89 24.44 20.25
N ARG A 65 -29.87 25.54 21.01
CA ARG A 65 -30.93 25.82 21.99
C ARG A 65 -31.67 27.10 21.64
N LYS A 66 -32.71 26.89 20.83
CA LYS A 66 -34.01 27.58 20.79
C LYS A 66 -34.04 29.08 21.10
N SER A 67 -34.33 29.84 20.04
CA SER A 67 -35.38 30.86 20.06
C SER A 67 -36.66 30.27 20.69
N SER A 68 -37.09 30.86 21.82
CA SER A 68 -38.49 31.08 22.19
C SER A 68 -38.58 32.00 23.40
#